data_AF-A0A2V9HNF5-F1
#
_entry.id   AF-A0A2V9HNF5-F1
#
_cell.length_a   1.000
_cell.length_b   1.000
_cell.length_c   1.000
_cell.angle_alpha   90.00
_cell.angle_beta   90.00
_cell.angle_gamma   90.00
#
_symmetry.space_group_name_H-M   'P 1'
#
loop_
_entity.id
_entity.type
_entity.pdbx_description
1 polymer ?
#
loop_
_entity_poly.entity_id
_entity_poly.type
_entity_poly.pdbx_seq_one_letter_code
_entity_poly.pdbx_strand_id
1 'polypeptide(L)'
;MRRIAGLLFILASAAFSIAALSLESAPNASSLPEPQIASEQNLAVVVNLSNPVQNLSMPELRRIFLGERSHWPNGRRITLVMMEPGQPERAVVLRDICQMNETDFNNHFLHGVFTGEVLVSPKTLATPVGVRKFVFNVPGAIGYLRVLDLDPSVKAIRIDERGPEDKGYRLHVPPRSSK
;
A
#
# COMPACT_ATOMS: atom_id res chain seq x y z
N MET A 1 28.27 -70.18 -2.98
CA MET A 1 28.87 -68.83 -3.04
C MET A 1 28.31 -68.09 -4.24
N ARG A 2 27.66 -66.92 -4.03
CA ARG A 2 27.55 -65.76 -4.96
C ARG A 2 26.94 -66.04 -6.35
N ARG A 3 25.99 -65.29 -6.92
CA ARG A 3 25.40 -63.98 -6.65
C ARG A 3 24.13 -63.82 -7.52
N ILE A 4 23.31 -62.87 -7.09
CA ILE A 4 21.99 -62.43 -7.55
C ILE A 4 22.03 -61.76 -8.94
N ALA A 5 21.03 -62.05 -9.78
CA ALA A 5 20.40 -61.17 -10.79
C ALA A 5 19.37 -62.01 -11.59
N GLY A 6 18.11 -61.65 -11.82
CA GLY A 6 17.36 -60.43 -11.54
C GLY A 6 15.95 -60.57 -12.12
N LEU A 7 15.44 -59.45 -12.61
CA LEU A 7 14.31 -59.26 -13.54
C LEU A 7 12.91 -59.01 -12.95
N LEU A 8 12.48 -57.76 -13.16
CA LEU A 8 11.13 -57.23 -13.28
C LEU A 8 10.07 -58.24 -13.77
N PHE A 9 8.85 -58.13 -13.25
CA PHE A 9 7.65 -57.96 -14.10
C PHE A 9 6.54 -57.25 -13.31
N ILE A 10 6.18 -56.06 -13.77
CA ILE A 10 4.95 -55.33 -13.41
C ILE A 10 3.88 -55.79 -14.40
N LEU A 11 2.65 -56.13 -13.95
CA LEU A 11 1.41 -55.71 -14.62
C LEU A 11 0.13 -56.05 -13.81
N ALA A 12 -0.55 -54.97 -13.40
CA ALA A 12 -1.96 -54.63 -13.62
C ALA A 12 -3.16 -55.46 -13.09
N SER A 13 -4.15 -54.64 -12.66
CA SER A 13 -5.62 -54.84 -12.64
C SER A 13 -6.19 -55.53 -11.38
N ALA A 14 -7.35 -55.17 -10.82
CA ALA A 14 -8.43 -54.27 -11.24
C ALA A 14 -9.19 -53.72 -10.01
N ALA A 15 -9.98 -52.69 -10.25
CA ALA A 15 -10.78 -51.91 -9.33
C ALA A 15 -11.88 -52.69 -8.55
N PHE A 16 -12.25 -52.17 -7.37
CA PHE A 16 -13.66 -52.06 -6.99
C PHE A 16 -13.84 -51.00 -5.89
N SER A 17 -14.53 -49.92 -6.22
CA SER A 17 -15.13 -48.99 -5.25
C SER A 17 -16.34 -49.64 -4.57
N ILE A 18 -16.63 -49.29 -3.31
CA ILE A 18 -17.93 -48.75 -2.84
C ILE A 18 -17.85 -48.50 -1.32
N ALA A 19 -18.45 -47.38 -0.94
CA ALA A 19 -18.45 -46.72 0.36
C ALA A 19 -19.33 -47.40 1.44
N ALA A 20 -19.04 -47.12 2.72
CA ALA A 20 -20.02 -46.61 3.69
C ALA A 20 -19.36 -46.20 5.04
N LEU A 21 -19.63 -44.94 5.43
CA LEU A 21 -19.95 -44.39 6.77
C LEU A 21 -19.86 -45.35 7.98
N SER A 22 -19.39 -45.01 9.20
CA SER A 22 -19.20 -43.75 9.94
C SER A 22 -18.40 -44.05 11.23
N LEU A 23 -17.65 -43.10 11.80
CA LEU A 23 -17.93 -42.51 13.14
C LEU A 23 -16.91 -41.39 13.53
N GLU A 24 -17.44 -40.18 13.67
CA GLU A 24 -17.16 -39.13 14.67
C GLU A 24 -15.74 -38.76 15.12
N SER A 25 -15.37 -37.49 14.90
CA SER A 25 -14.68 -36.68 15.94
C SER A 25 -14.92 -35.18 15.71
N ALA A 26 -15.89 -34.65 16.47
CA ALA A 26 -16.13 -33.31 17.05
C ALA A 26 -15.34 -32.04 16.59
N PRO A 27 -15.96 -30.85 16.76
CA PRO A 27 -15.68 -29.63 16.03
C PRO A 27 -14.59 -28.79 16.69
N ASN A 28 -13.65 -28.26 15.92
CA ASN A 28 -12.70 -27.27 16.44
C ASN A 28 -12.92 -25.90 15.82
N ALA A 29 -13.41 -25.02 16.69
CA ALA A 29 -13.22 -23.58 16.74
C ALA A 29 -13.57 -22.79 15.48
N SER A 30 -14.76 -22.21 15.51
CA SER A 30 -15.06 -20.92 14.91
C SER A 30 -13.87 -19.96 15.06
N SER A 31 -13.12 -19.75 13.99
CA SER A 31 -12.37 -18.50 13.85
C SER A 31 -13.42 -17.42 13.67
N LEU A 32 -13.74 -16.69 14.74
CA LEU A 32 -14.34 -15.37 14.61
C LEU A 32 -13.49 -14.61 13.58
N PRO A 33 -14.07 -14.06 12.50
CA PRO A 33 -13.32 -13.17 11.64
C PRO A 33 -12.73 -12.08 12.53
N GLU A 34 -11.40 -11.99 12.63
CA GLU A 34 -10.76 -10.78 13.15
C GLU A 34 -11.37 -9.60 12.38
N PRO A 35 -11.74 -8.49 13.04
CA PRO A 35 -12.43 -7.40 12.37
C PRO A 35 -11.52 -6.82 11.27
N GLN A 36 -11.84 -7.15 10.01
CA GLN A 36 -11.18 -6.64 8.80
C GLN A 36 -11.39 -5.12 8.60
N ILE A 37 -12.12 -4.47 9.51
CA ILE A 37 -12.47 -3.05 9.47
C ILE A 37 -11.23 -2.16 9.66
N ALA A 38 -10.18 -2.66 10.32
CA ALA A 38 -8.99 -1.86 10.60
C ALA A 38 -8.21 -1.46 9.34
N SER A 39 -8.22 -2.28 8.28
CA SER A 39 -7.48 -1.97 7.04
C SER A 39 -8.19 -0.92 6.19
N GLU A 40 -9.52 -0.88 6.21
CA GLU A 40 -10.32 0.07 5.44
C GLU A 40 -10.08 1.54 5.86
N GLN A 41 -9.71 1.74 7.13
CA GLN A 41 -9.41 3.03 7.72
C GLN A 41 -7.93 3.42 7.57
N ASN A 42 -7.13 2.63 6.86
CA ASN A 42 -5.72 2.92 6.65
C ASN A 42 -5.52 3.75 5.38
N LEU A 43 -4.53 4.64 5.45
CA LEU A 43 -4.15 5.50 4.34
C LEU A 43 -2.88 4.94 3.69
N ALA A 44 -3.02 4.35 2.52
CA ALA A 44 -1.91 3.81 1.75
C ALA A 44 -1.19 4.91 0.97
N VAL A 45 0.13 4.91 1.01
CA VAL A 45 0.96 5.69 0.09
C VAL A 45 1.05 4.95 -1.23
N VAL A 46 0.75 5.64 -2.33
CA VAL A 46 0.66 5.04 -3.65
C VAL A 46 1.61 5.69 -4.64
N VAL A 47 2.16 4.85 -5.52
CA VAL A 47 3.00 5.24 -6.64
C VAL A 47 2.51 4.54 -7.91
N ASN A 48 3.01 5.01 -9.06
CA ASN A 48 2.75 4.33 -10.33
C ASN A 48 3.30 2.89 -10.33
N LEU A 49 2.64 1.97 -11.02
CA LEU A 49 3.08 0.57 -11.16
C LEU A 49 4.51 0.43 -11.69
N SER A 50 4.92 1.31 -12.61
CA SER A 50 6.25 1.31 -13.23
C SER A 50 7.36 1.90 -12.34
N ASN A 51 7.01 2.51 -11.19
CA ASN A 51 7.99 3.04 -10.26
C ASN A 51 8.65 1.85 -9.53
N PRO A 52 9.99 1.71 -9.47
CA PRO A 52 10.65 0.55 -8.87
C PRO A 52 10.58 0.53 -7.33
N VAL A 53 10.25 1.65 -6.68
CA VAL A 53 10.20 1.74 -5.22
C VAL A 53 9.12 0.82 -4.66
N GLN A 54 9.46 0.07 -3.62
CA GLN A 54 8.54 -0.83 -2.91
C GLN A 54 8.36 -0.46 -1.44
N ASN A 55 9.39 0.13 -0.83
CA ASN A 55 9.38 0.60 0.54
C ASN A 55 10.04 1.98 0.64
N LEU A 56 9.57 2.81 1.57
CA LEU A 56 10.21 4.04 1.99
C LEU A 56 10.26 4.10 3.52
N SER A 57 11.32 4.67 4.07
CA SER A 57 11.30 5.04 5.49
C SER A 57 10.44 6.29 5.71
N MET A 58 9.88 6.46 6.91
CA MET A 58 9.09 7.65 7.25
C MET A 58 9.86 8.98 7.04
N PRO A 59 11.15 9.09 7.39
CA PRO A 59 11.94 10.28 7.09
C PRO A 59 12.09 10.55 5.59
N GLU A 60 12.27 9.53 4.75
CA GLU A 60 12.33 9.70 3.30
C GLU A 60 11.00 10.15 2.73
N LEU A 61 9.91 9.55 3.20
CA LEU A 61 8.55 9.93 2.83
C LEU A 61 8.31 11.40 3.18
N ARG A 62 8.68 11.84 4.38
CA ARG A 62 8.61 13.24 4.80
C ARG A 62 9.34 14.17 3.84
N ARG A 63 10.61 13.90 3.51
CA ARG A 63 11.39 14.73 2.59
C ARG A 63 10.73 14.84 1.21
N ILE A 64 10.12 13.75 0.74
CA ILE A 64 9.37 13.75 -0.53
C ILE A 64 8.12 14.63 -0.42
N PHE A 65 7.33 14.49 0.65
CA PHE A 65 6.10 15.27 0.87
C PHE A 65 6.34 16.75 1.21
N LEU A 66 7.53 17.09 1.69
CA LEU A 66 8.01 18.47 1.86
C LEU A 66 8.67 19.04 0.59
N GLY A 67 8.74 18.26 -0.50
CA GLY A 67 9.28 18.71 -1.78
C GLY A 67 10.81 18.83 -1.84
N GLU A 68 11.52 18.30 -0.84
CA GLU A 68 12.99 18.37 -0.72
C GLU A 68 13.70 17.36 -1.64
N ARG A 69 12.97 16.39 -2.20
CA ARG A 69 13.50 15.39 -3.14
C ARG A 69 12.81 15.52 -4.50
N SER A 70 13.62 15.70 -5.54
CA SER A 70 13.13 15.88 -6.92
C SER A 70 13.15 14.64 -7.78
N HIS A 71 13.93 13.62 -7.43
CA HIS A 71 14.12 12.42 -8.27
C HIS A 71 14.08 11.13 -7.47
N TRP A 72 13.48 10.11 -8.08
CA TRP A 72 13.53 8.72 -7.65
C TRP A 72 14.94 8.14 -7.88
N PRO A 73 15.31 7.01 -7.22
CA PRO A 73 16.62 6.37 -7.42
C PRO A 73 16.94 5.99 -8.86
N ASN A 74 15.92 5.75 -9.70
CA ASN A 74 16.07 5.47 -11.12
C ASN A 74 16.20 6.72 -12.01
N GLY A 75 16.38 7.91 -11.41
CA GLY A 75 16.51 9.18 -12.14
C GLY A 75 15.18 9.78 -12.62
N ARG A 76 14.03 9.15 -12.35
CA ARG A 76 12.72 9.70 -12.75
C ARG A 76 12.34 10.87 -11.83
N ARG A 77 11.86 11.98 -12.40
CA ARG A 77 11.35 13.12 -11.62
C ARG A 77 10.14 12.72 -10.77
N ILE A 78 10.15 13.15 -9.51
CA ILE A 78 9.03 12.99 -8.57
C ILE A 78 7.95 14.00 -8.90
N THR A 79 6.69 13.55 -8.92
CA THR A 79 5.52 14.43 -8.94
C THR A 79 4.70 14.17 -7.69
N LEU A 80 4.71 15.10 -6.75
CA LEU A 80 3.96 14.99 -5.52
C LEU A 80 2.49 15.33 -5.76
N VAL A 81 1.58 14.48 -5.27
CA VAL A 81 0.15 14.71 -5.33
C VAL A 81 -0.40 14.88 -3.92
N MET A 82 -1.13 15.95 -3.70
CA MET A 82 -1.84 16.22 -2.45
C MET A 82 -3.34 16.32 -2.73
N MET A 83 -4.17 15.89 -1.79
CA MET A 83 -5.59 16.22 -1.82
C MET A 83 -5.81 17.69 -1.44
N GLU A 84 -7.00 18.21 -1.77
CA GLU A 84 -7.41 19.57 -1.38
C GLU A 84 -7.43 19.76 0.14
N PRO A 85 -7.19 21.00 0.62
CA PRO A 85 -7.36 21.36 2.03
C PRO A 85 -8.73 20.97 2.57
N GLY A 86 -8.77 20.52 3.83
CA GLY A 86 -10.00 20.09 4.49
C GLY A 86 -10.37 18.62 4.28
N GLN A 87 -9.66 17.90 3.41
CA GLN A 87 -9.84 16.44 3.27
C GLN A 87 -9.20 15.70 4.46
N PRO A 88 -9.90 14.72 5.08
CA PRO A 88 -9.37 13.99 6.22
C PRO A 88 -8.09 13.21 5.90
N GLU A 89 -7.94 12.72 4.66
CA GLU A 89 -6.73 12.05 4.18
C GLU A 89 -5.53 13.03 4.20
N ARG A 90 -5.73 14.28 3.79
CA ARG A 90 -4.70 15.31 3.82
C ARG A 90 -4.29 15.65 5.26
N ALA A 91 -5.25 15.77 6.16
CA ALA A 91 -4.97 16.06 7.56
C ALA A 91 -4.04 15.01 8.19
N VAL A 92 -4.24 13.73 7.86
CA VAL A 92 -3.37 12.62 8.29
C VAL A 92 -1.96 12.77 7.72
N VAL A 93 -1.84 13.05 6.42
CA VAL A 93 -0.52 13.26 5.79
C VAL A 93 0.22 14.43 6.43
N LEU A 94 -0.46 15.55 6.65
CA LEU A 94 0.16 16.72 7.27
C LEU A 94 0.61 16.43 8.71
N ARG A 95 -0.23 15.78 9.51
CA ARG A 95 0.06 15.44 10.91
C ARG A 95 1.15 14.37 11.04
N ASP A 96 1.01 13.25 10.33
CA ASP A 96 1.78 12.04 10.60
C ASP A 96 3.06 11.96 9.74
N ILE A 97 3.05 12.56 8.55
CA ILE A 97 4.22 12.59 7.65
C ILE A 97 4.93 13.94 7.74
N CYS A 98 4.23 15.04 7.47
CA CYS A 98 4.82 16.38 7.44
C CYS A 98 5.00 16.98 8.83
N GLN A 99 4.38 16.43 9.88
CA GLN A 99 4.37 16.98 11.25
C GLN A 99 4.10 18.49 11.25
N MET A 100 3.13 18.92 10.44
CA MET A 100 2.75 20.30 10.20
C MET A 100 1.23 20.42 10.20
N ASN A 101 0.70 21.61 10.47
CA ASN A 101 -0.68 21.95 10.14
C ASN A 101 -0.76 22.55 8.71
N GLU A 102 -1.97 22.87 8.25
CA GLU A 102 -2.19 23.47 6.92
C GLU A 102 -1.44 24.79 6.72
N THR A 103 -1.44 25.66 7.73
CA THR A 103 -0.76 26.97 7.68
C THR A 103 0.74 26.79 7.57
N ASP A 104 1.34 25.92 8.38
CA ASP A 104 2.77 25.64 8.36
C ASP A 104 3.18 25.01 7.03
N PHE A 105 2.39 24.07 6.51
CA PHE A 105 2.63 23.45 5.21
C PHE A 105 2.59 24.49 4.08
N ASN A 106 1.59 25.37 4.07
CA ASN A 106 1.50 26.43 3.07
C ASN A 106 2.68 27.41 3.17
N ASN A 107 3.06 27.80 4.39
CA ASN A 107 4.20 28.68 4.62
C ASN A 107 5.52 28.02 4.18
N HIS A 108 5.70 26.72 4.47
CA HIS A 108 6.85 25.94 4.01
C HIS A 108 6.98 25.97 2.49
N PHE A 109 5.90 25.70 1.76
CA PHE A 109 5.94 25.70 0.29
C PHE A 109 6.09 27.10 -0.29
N LEU A 110 5.45 28.12 0.29
CA LEU A 110 5.64 29.51 -0.13
C LEU A 110 7.10 29.94 0.05
N HIS A 111 7.66 29.76 1.24
CA HIS A 111 9.04 30.13 1.54
C HIS A 111 10.03 29.32 0.71
N GLY A 112 9.87 28.00 0.68
CA GLY A 112 10.79 27.07 0.03
C GLY A 112 10.87 27.25 -1.49
N VAL A 113 9.79 27.69 -2.14
CA VAL A 113 9.83 28.03 -3.58
C VAL A 113 10.64 29.30 -3.82
N PHE A 114 10.56 30.29 -2.93
CA PHE A 114 11.36 31.52 -3.05
C PHE A 114 12.83 31.32 -2.70
N THR A 115 13.14 30.47 -1.71
CA THR A 115 14.51 30.17 -1.29
C THR A 115 15.20 29.10 -2.13
N GLY A 116 14.44 28.32 -2.92
CA GLY A 116 14.93 27.21 -3.71
C GLY A 116 15.12 25.90 -2.92
N GLU A 117 14.68 25.85 -1.67
CA GLU A 117 14.73 24.65 -0.82
C GLU A 117 13.69 23.60 -1.26
N VAL A 118 12.55 24.04 -1.78
CA VAL A 118 11.52 23.16 -2.34
C VAL A 118 11.80 22.95 -3.83
N LEU A 119 12.12 21.70 -4.18
CA LEU A 119 12.42 21.29 -5.54
C LEU A 119 11.19 20.82 -6.32
N VAL A 120 10.16 20.37 -5.60
CA VAL A 120 8.92 19.83 -6.17
C VAL A 120 7.72 20.40 -5.43
N SER A 121 6.90 21.17 -6.14
CA SER A 121 5.60 21.63 -5.62
C SER A 121 4.52 20.56 -5.84
N PRO A 122 3.62 20.35 -4.86
CA PRO A 122 2.54 19.39 -4.97
C PRO A 122 1.51 19.82 -6.00
N LYS A 123 0.97 18.84 -6.73
CA LYS A 123 -0.26 18.99 -7.49
C LYS A 123 -1.44 18.67 -6.58
N THR A 124 -2.34 19.63 -6.43
CA THR A 124 -3.56 19.46 -5.63
C THR A 124 -4.67 18.85 -6.48
N LEU A 125 -5.37 17.84 -5.93
CA LEU A 125 -6.51 17.19 -6.57
C LEU A 125 -7.69 17.06 -5.58
N ALA A 126 -8.91 17.29 -6.09
CA ALA A 126 -10.11 17.31 -5.24
C ALA A 126 -10.58 15.94 -4.76
N THR A 127 -10.32 14.87 -5.53
CA THR A 127 -10.95 13.56 -5.31
C THR A 127 -9.96 12.39 -5.28
N PRO A 128 -10.25 11.32 -4.52
CA PRO A 128 -9.45 10.09 -4.52
C PRO A 128 -9.34 9.47 -5.91
N VAL A 129 -10.43 9.47 -6.69
CA VAL A 129 -10.43 8.98 -8.08
C VAL A 129 -9.47 9.80 -8.94
N GLY A 130 -9.43 11.13 -8.75
CA GLY A 130 -8.49 12.01 -9.41
C GLY A 130 -7.04 11.66 -9.07
N VAL A 131 -6.72 11.46 -7.79
CA VAL A 131 -5.39 11.03 -7.33
C VAL A 131 -5.01 9.70 -7.98
N ARG A 132 -5.87 8.70 -7.94
CA ARG A 132 -5.61 7.38 -8.52
C ARG A 132 -5.33 7.44 -10.02
N LYS A 133 -6.20 8.12 -10.77
CA LYS A 133 -6.02 8.34 -12.22
C LYS A 133 -4.73 9.09 -12.53
N PHE A 134 -4.38 10.09 -11.72
CA PHE A 134 -3.15 10.84 -11.92
C PHE A 134 -1.91 9.97 -11.68
N VAL A 135 -1.89 9.22 -10.59
CA VAL A 135 -0.79 8.30 -10.25
C VAL A 135 -0.65 7.20 -11.32
N PHE A 136 -1.75 6.66 -11.84
CA PHE A 136 -1.75 5.72 -12.95
C PHE A 136 -1.13 6.31 -14.24
N ASN A 137 -1.46 7.55 -14.59
CA ASN A 137 -1.00 8.17 -15.85
C ASN A 137 0.40 8.79 -15.75
N VAL A 138 0.90 9.08 -14.55
CA VAL A 138 2.18 9.76 -14.34
C VAL A 138 3.17 8.82 -13.65
N PRO A 139 4.13 8.24 -14.39
CA PRO A 139 5.09 7.26 -13.86
C PRO A 139 5.90 7.72 -12.65
N GLY A 140 6.13 9.03 -12.52
CA GLY A 140 6.90 9.62 -11.42
C GLY A 140 6.05 10.06 -10.23
N ALA A 141 4.73 9.87 -10.28
CA ALA A 141 3.84 10.39 -9.27
C ALA A 141 3.85 9.55 -7.98
N ILE A 142 3.68 10.27 -6.88
CA ILE A 142 3.41 9.74 -5.54
C ILE A 142 2.21 10.49 -4.96
N GLY A 143 1.32 9.75 -4.32
CA GLY A 143 0.18 10.30 -3.60
C GLY A 143 -0.24 9.35 -2.48
N TYR A 144 -1.47 9.49 -2.05
CA TYR A 144 -2.05 8.68 -0.99
C TYR A 144 -3.53 8.46 -1.23
N LEU A 145 -4.02 7.30 -0.82
CA LEU A 145 -5.43 6.88 -0.96
C LEU A 145 -5.82 6.05 0.25
N ARG A 146 -7.11 6.06 0.60
CA ARG A 146 -7.63 5.06 1.53
C ARG A 146 -7.48 3.68 0.90
N VAL A 147 -7.29 2.64 1.71
CA VAL A 147 -7.25 1.26 1.22
C VAL A 147 -8.53 0.92 0.42
N LEU A 148 -9.69 1.41 0.86
CA LEU A 148 -10.97 1.28 0.15
C LEU A 148 -11.00 1.91 -1.24
N ASP A 149 -10.21 2.94 -1.48
CA ASP A 149 -10.17 3.65 -2.77
C ASP A 149 -9.05 3.10 -3.69
N LEU A 150 -8.33 2.06 -3.27
CA LEU A 150 -7.30 1.41 -4.08
C LEU A 150 -7.91 0.51 -5.16
N ASP A 151 -7.23 0.42 -6.29
CA ASP A 151 -7.48 -0.58 -7.30
C ASP A 151 -6.13 -1.08 -7.87
N PRO A 152 -6.11 -2.15 -8.69
CA PRO A 152 -4.88 -2.70 -9.26
C PRO A 152 -4.14 -1.77 -10.24
N SER A 153 -4.67 -0.58 -10.56
CA SER A 153 -4.02 0.37 -11.47
C SER A 153 -2.87 1.14 -10.82
N VAL A 154 -2.79 1.13 -9.49
CA VAL A 154 -1.74 1.81 -8.72
C VAL A 154 -1.09 0.85 -7.74
N LYS A 155 0.17 1.14 -7.38
CA LYS A 155 0.91 0.35 -6.41
C LYS A 155 0.93 1.05 -5.06
N ALA A 156 0.41 0.39 -4.02
CA ALA A 156 0.69 0.78 -2.64
C ALA A 156 2.11 0.36 -2.26
N ILE A 157 2.85 1.25 -1.59
CA ILE A 157 4.21 0.97 -1.09
C ILE A 157 4.19 0.81 0.43
N ARG A 158 5.18 0.06 0.94
CA ARG A 158 5.40 -0.11 2.37
C ARG A 158 6.06 1.14 2.95
N ILE A 159 5.72 1.47 4.19
CA ILE A 159 6.34 2.54 4.96
C ILE A 159 6.98 1.93 6.20
N ASP A 160 8.28 2.14 6.41
CA ASP A 160 9.06 1.49 7.47
C ASP A 160 8.89 -0.04 7.45
N GLU A 161 8.92 -0.64 6.25
CA GLU A 161 8.70 -2.08 6.02
C GLU A 161 7.31 -2.58 6.42
N ARG A 162 6.31 -1.69 6.55
CA ARG A 162 4.90 -2.05 6.85
C ARG A 162 3.95 -1.61 5.75
N GLY A 163 3.10 -2.54 5.31
CA GLY A 163 1.97 -2.27 4.43
C GLY A 163 0.75 -1.75 5.21
N PRO A 164 -0.26 -1.21 4.52
CA PRO A 164 -1.49 -0.74 5.15
C PRO A 164 -2.31 -1.87 5.79
N GLU A 165 -2.08 -3.13 5.43
CA GLU A 165 -2.70 -4.31 6.06
C GLU A 165 -1.97 -4.79 7.33
N ASP A 166 -0.75 -4.31 7.60
CA ASP A 166 0.08 -4.83 8.67
C ASP A 166 -0.27 -4.25 10.05
N LYS A 167 -0.15 -5.08 11.09
CA LYS A 167 -0.27 -4.63 12.48
C LYS A 167 0.83 -3.60 12.79
N GLY A 168 0.44 -2.43 13.29
CA GLY A 168 1.38 -1.33 13.62
C GLY A 168 1.69 -0.39 12.45
N TYR A 169 0.92 -0.43 11.36
CA TYR A 169 0.90 0.66 10.38
C TYR A 169 0.52 1.98 11.05
N ARG A 170 1.10 3.11 10.61
CA ARG A 170 0.98 4.40 11.33
C ARG A 170 -0.06 5.35 10.75
N LEU A 171 -0.43 5.18 9.48
CA LEU A 171 -1.28 6.14 8.78
C LEU A 171 -2.74 5.69 8.85
N HIS A 172 -3.45 6.22 9.85
CA HIS A 172 -4.86 5.95 10.09
C HIS A 172 -5.70 7.19 9.80
N VAL A 173 -6.77 7.01 9.03
CA VAL A 173 -7.69 8.08 8.65
C VAL A 173 -9.08 7.81 9.23
N PRO A 174 -9.76 8.84 9.79
CA PRO A 174 -11.12 8.67 10.29
C PRO A 174 -12.07 8.14 9.20
N PRO A 175 -13.05 7.29 9.54
CA PRO A 175 -14.03 6.80 8.58
C PRO A 175 -14.75 7.95 7.87
N ARG A 176 -15.12 7.77 6.60
CA ARG A 176 -15.96 8.74 5.89
C ARG A 176 -17.31 8.81 6.61
N SER A 177 -17.66 9.98 7.12
CA SER A 177 -19.00 10.22 7.63
C SER A 177 -19.97 10.11 6.45
N SER A 178 -20.86 9.10 6.47
CA SER A 178 -21.99 9.07 5.54
C SER A 178 -22.95 10.17 5.97
N LYS A 179 -23.07 11.22 5.18
CA LYS A 179 -24.22 12.11 5.24
C LYS A 179 -25.34 11.53 4.38
#